data_AF-A3LPN6-F1
#
_entry.id   AF-A3LPN6-F1
#
_cell.length_a   1.000
_cell.length_b   1.000
_cell.length_c   1.000
_cell.angle_alpha   90.00
_cell.angle_beta   90.00
_cell.angle_gamma   90.00
#
_symmetry.space_group_name_H-M   'P 1'
#
loop_
_entity.id
_entity.type
_entity.pdbx_description
1 polymer ?
#
loop_
_entity_poly.entity_id
_entity_poly.type
_entity_poly.pdbx_seq_one_letter_code
_entity_poly.pdbx_strand_id
1 'polypeptide(L)'
;MFSTLSASQAQEAQHNTDFLQSLPYELLNIVINSLDQQELVALSYVNRYLNRLCNIRIYRKIILCDDHPKVASTDSRFDEYYSCLPISHMAPFANNLTASNFSLVHKLIIHSQSNFIVNDYSKLYVRFFKLWDLIPSHNITFINFDIGNLRHYQSINQFVFNNSTEYLEDDCVSKPVNLKINNLKNWTIFNFDELFQLPYNRNLQELDIFIENESLFNTTKDTPPAAIPAPLMNNLATLQGLYLNSPISTAMFLNYFNSTGITQSDIPLMRNMSKLSITSSHTHWYESRLTFESLSLLVDINQLDQLELKLNCLHHDCDCILQFFNDLQNAAHGSILRKLSIINYKSNNLRQNLYQFNCLLSCPDFLSKFESLESLYLNINDFIRLDSTSNHAINFSIQKLINTVSHLPNLQNLVIPDFFNNWLVNLPDFFHKMDGRNHDSVRRSYFDTLLNQCECSSCCQTRFLFNSLSSYDSNNNYKHEFKSFSINASTQGSSNLSGSKIGTNKSNINFLNYLISKLKQQFKYLNQNLFSINSIINSNDKPFLNNDDLVDYNRLFLHNCLYRLVDIIKRENPKLTAVNLGGVLVEFDGANQIRAPYHRSLTAA
;
A
#
# COMPACT_ATOMS: atom_id res chain seq x y z
N MET A 1 -15.42 -44.20 5.94
CA MET A 1 -16.67 -44.96 5.74
C MET A 1 -17.23 -44.55 4.39
N PHE A 2 -17.23 -45.46 3.43
CA PHE A 2 -17.81 -45.23 2.11
C PHE A 2 -19.34 -45.24 2.24
N SER A 3 -20.00 -44.10 2.03
CA SER A 3 -21.43 -44.07 1.75
C SER A 3 -21.61 -44.17 0.24
N THR A 4 -22.15 -45.29 -0.23
CA THR A 4 -22.65 -45.42 -1.61
C THR A 4 -23.78 -44.42 -1.81
N LEU A 5 -23.54 -43.40 -2.65
CA LEU A 5 -24.58 -42.49 -3.14
C LEU A 5 -25.71 -43.32 -3.77
N SER A 6 -26.95 -42.98 -3.45
CA SER A 6 -28.11 -43.60 -4.10
C SER A 6 -28.14 -43.26 -5.61
N ALA A 7 -28.71 -44.14 -6.44
CA ALA A 7 -28.72 -43.95 -7.89
C ALA A 7 -29.39 -42.63 -8.34
N SER A 8 -30.34 -42.10 -7.57
CA SER A 8 -30.96 -40.79 -7.84
C SER A 8 -30.03 -39.62 -7.51
N GLN A 9 -29.25 -39.71 -6.42
CA GLN A 9 -28.24 -38.70 -6.06
C GLN A 9 -27.06 -38.72 -7.03
N ALA A 10 -26.71 -39.89 -7.57
CA ALA A 10 -25.73 -40.02 -8.64
C ALA A 10 -26.24 -39.40 -9.95
N GLN A 11 -27.51 -39.61 -10.30
CA GLN A 11 -28.13 -38.99 -11.48
C GLN A 11 -28.31 -37.47 -11.34
N GLU A 12 -28.71 -36.95 -10.18
CA GLU A 12 -28.77 -35.50 -9.92
C GLU A 12 -27.39 -34.86 -9.96
N ALA A 13 -26.38 -35.51 -9.35
CA ALA A 13 -24.99 -35.02 -9.42
C ALA A 13 -24.48 -35.00 -10.86
N GLN A 14 -24.81 -36.03 -11.65
CA GLN A 14 -24.42 -36.15 -13.06
C GLN A 14 -25.15 -35.12 -13.95
N HIS A 15 -26.45 -34.89 -13.72
CA HIS A 15 -27.25 -33.88 -14.43
C HIS A 15 -26.80 -32.44 -14.08
N ASN A 16 -26.40 -32.19 -12.84
CA ASN A 16 -25.84 -30.90 -12.41
C ASN A 16 -24.44 -30.65 -13.00
N THR A 17 -23.60 -31.70 -13.15
CA THR A 17 -22.31 -31.58 -13.83
C THR A 17 -22.44 -31.34 -15.33
N ASP A 18 -23.47 -31.88 -15.97
CA ASP A 18 -23.74 -31.67 -17.40
C ASP A 18 -24.30 -30.26 -17.67
N PHE A 19 -25.15 -29.75 -16.77
CA PHE A 19 -25.65 -28.38 -16.84
C PHE A 19 -24.51 -27.34 -16.77
N LEU A 20 -23.60 -27.45 -15.81
CA LEU A 20 -22.47 -26.52 -15.67
C LEU A 20 -21.52 -26.54 -16.87
N GLN A 21 -21.40 -27.67 -17.57
CA GLN A 21 -20.60 -27.78 -18.80
C GLN A 21 -21.29 -27.17 -20.03
N SER A 22 -22.62 -27.07 -20.01
CA SER A 22 -23.42 -26.48 -21.10
C SER A 22 -23.50 -24.95 -21.04
N LEU A 23 -23.07 -24.34 -19.93
CA LEU A 23 -23.07 -22.89 -19.78
C LEU A 23 -22.00 -22.24 -20.68
N PRO A 24 -22.32 -21.13 -21.36
CA PRO A 24 -21.33 -20.31 -22.06
C PRO A 24 -20.17 -19.91 -21.15
N TYR A 25 -18.97 -19.87 -21.72
CA TYR A 25 -17.75 -19.51 -21.01
C TYR A 25 -17.88 -18.16 -20.28
N GLU A 26 -18.58 -17.20 -20.88
CA GLU A 26 -18.81 -15.87 -20.32
C GLU A 26 -19.61 -15.94 -19.01
N LEU A 27 -20.66 -16.77 -18.95
CA LEU A 27 -21.48 -16.93 -17.74
C LEU A 27 -20.71 -17.67 -16.65
N LEU A 28 -19.95 -18.71 -17.01
CA LEU A 28 -19.09 -19.41 -16.06
C LEU A 28 -18.00 -18.51 -15.50
N ASN A 29 -17.43 -17.64 -16.32
CA ASN A 29 -16.43 -16.68 -15.87
C ASN A 29 -17.04 -15.66 -14.90
N ILE A 30 -18.27 -15.20 -15.13
CA ILE A 30 -19.00 -14.35 -14.17
C ILE A 30 -19.18 -15.06 -12.83
N VAL A 31 -19.61 -16.33 -12.86
CA VAL A 31 -19.78 -17.13 -11.63
C VAL A 31 -18.44 -17.27 -10.91
N ILE A 32 -17.39 -17.75 -11.60
CA ILE A 32 -16.05 -17.94 -11.02
C ILE A 32 -15.50 -16.66 -10.41
N ASN A 33 -15.70 -15.50 -11.04
CA ASN A 33 -15.22 -14.22 -10.50
C ASN A 33 -16.02 -13.71 -9.31
N SER A 34 -17.20 -14.30 -9.03
CA SER A 34 -18.03 -13.94 -7.87
C SER A 34 -17.83 -14.84 -6.65
N LEU A 35 -17.10 -15.96 -6.80
CA LEU A 35 -16.85 -16.93 -5.74
C LEU A 35 -15.62 -16.56 -4.90
N ASP A 36 -15.67 -16.88 -3.61
CA ASP A 36 -14.50 -16.76 -2.76
C ASP A 36 -13.47 -17.87 -3.02
N GLN A 37 -12.27 -17.74 -2.42
CA GLN A 37 -11.19 -18.70 -2.63
C GLN A 37 -11.54 -20.13 -2.18
N GLN A 38 -12.33 -20.31 -1.12
CA GLN A 38 -12.72 -21.64 -0.62
C GLN A 38 -13.74 -22.29 -1.56
N GLU A 39 -14.71 -21.52 -2.03
CA GLU A 39 -15.71 -21.92 -3.01
C GLU A 39 -15.06 -22.28 -4.36
N LEU A 40 -14.06 -21.50 -4.81
CA LEU A 40 -13.28 -21.80 -6.00
C LEU A 40 -12.53 -23.14 -5.89
N VAL A 41 -11.94 -23.41 -4.72
CA VAL A 41 -11.27 -24.69 -4.46
C VAL A 41 -12.30 -25.82 -4.49
N ALA A 42 -13.45 -25.68 -3.83
CA ALA A 42 -14.51 -26.68 -3.87
C ALA A 42 -15.02 -26.94 -5.30
N LEU A 43 -15.26 -25.90 -6.08
CA LEU A 43 -15.70 -25.98 -7.48
C LEU A 43 -14.65 -26.68 -8.36
N SER A 44 -13.37 -26.49 -8.07
CA SER A 44 -12.27 -27.12 -8.82
C SER A 44 -12.25 -28.65 -8.71
N TYR A 45 -12.89 -29.24 -7.70
CA TYR A 45 -12.97 -30.70 -7.51
C TYR A 45 -14.12 -31.35 -8.28
N VAL A 46 -15.05 -30.56 -8.85
CA VAL A 46 -16.26 -31.07 -9.48
C VAL A 46 -15.95 -31.82 -10.78
N ASN A 47 -15.15 -31.24 -11.68
CA ASN A 47 -14.71 -31.90 -12.92
C ASN A 47 -13.43 -31.25 -13.50
N ARG A 48 -12.86 -31.86 -14.56
CA ARG A 48 -11.61 -31.39 -15.20
C ARG A 48 -11.73 -30.01 -15.86
N TYR A 49 -12.90 -29.67 -16.41
CA TYR A 49 -13.10 -28.39 -17.09
C TYR A 49 -13.15 -27.24 -16.09
N LEU A 50 -13.97 -27.36 -15.03
CA LEU A 50 -14.04 -26.43 -13.92
C LEU A 50 -12.72 -26.37 -13.16
N ASN A 51 -12.04 -27.51 -12.96
CA ASN A 51 -10.70 -27.54 -12.39
C ASN A 51 -9.74 -26.60 -13.13
N ARG A 52 -9.73 -26.66 -14.46
CA ARG A 52 -8.89 -25.79 -15.29
C ARG A 52 -9.26 -24.31 -15.14
N LEU A 53 -10.55 -23.97 -15.18
CA LEU A 53 -11.01 -22.59 -15.08
C LEU A 53 -10.75 -22.00 -13.69
N CYS A 54 -11.10 -22.71 -12.63
CA CYS A 54 -10.81 -22.33 -11.26
C CYS A 54 -9.29 -22.18 -11.04
N ASN A 55 -8.48 -23.10 -11.54
CA ASN A 55 -7.02 -23.00 -11.40
C ASN A 55 -6.42 -21.81 -12.15
N ILE A 56 -6.99 -21.39 -13.30
CA ILE A 56 -6.58 -20.13 -13.93
C ILE A 56 -6.81 -18.98 -12.95
N ARG A 57 -7.98 -18.92 -12.30
CA ARG A 57 -8.29 -17.85 -11.34
C ARG A 57 -7.41 -17.92 -10.08
N ILE A 58 -7.22 -19.11 -9.52
CA ILE A 58 -6.48 -19.35 -8.27
C ILE A 58 -4.99 -19.04 -8.44
N TYR A 59 -4.36 -19.53 -9.51
CA TYR A 59 -2.90 -19.41 -9.67
C TYR A 59 -2.45 -18.09 -10.30
N ARG A 60 -3.35 -17.35 -10.98
CA ARG A 60 -2.97 -16.15 -11.75
C ARG A 60 -2.18 -15.12 -10.95
N LYS A 61 -2.65 -14.78 -9.75
CA LYS A 61 -1.97 -13.85 -8.85
C LYS A 61 -2.04 -14.36 -7.42
N ILE A 62 -0.88 -14.58 -6.81
CA ILE A 62 -0.76 -15.17 -5.48
C ILE A 62 -0.11 -14.16 -4.55
N ILE A 63 -0.69 -13.99 -3.37
CA ILE A 63 -0.12 -13.20 -2.28
C ILE A 63 0.21 -14.13 -1.12
N LEU A 64 1.47 -14.12 -0.69
CA LEU A 64 1.93 -14.78 0.52
C LEU A 64 1.79 -13.81 1.71
N CYS A 65 1.00 -14.19 2.72
CA CYS A 65 0.71 -13.38 3.90
C CYS A 65 1.22 -14.06 5.18
N ASP A 66 1.44 -13.29 6.24
CA ASP A 66 1.64 -13.84 7.59
C ASP A 66 0.46 -14.75 7.98
N ASP A 67 0.71 -15.78 8.79
CA ASP A 67 -0.32 -16.73 9.27
C ASP A 67 -1.44 -16.06 10.10
N HIS A 68 -1.20 -14.83 10.54
CA HIS A 68 -2.17 -13.96 11.21
C HIS A 68 -2.15 -12.61 10.49
N PRO A 69 -3.10 -12.40 9.56
CA PRO A 69 -4.45 -12.03 9.97
C PRO A 69 -5.54 -12.73 9.16
N LYS A 70 -6.77 -12.75 9.69
CA LYS A 70 -7.96 -12.87 8.84
C LYS A 70 -7.91 -11.70 7.86
N VAL A 71 -7.36 -11.90 6.65
CA VAL A 71 -7.62 -10.99 5.53
C VAL A 71 -9.12 -11.09 5.37
N ALA A 72 -9.83 -10.08 5.87
CA ALA A 72 -11.27 -10.14 5.96
C ALA A 72 -11.81 -10.42 4.57
N SER A 73 -12.48 -11.56 4.43
CA SER A 73 -13.20 -12.05 3.25
C SER A 73 -14.42 -11.17 2.90
N THR A 74 -14.32 -9.88 3.18
CA THR A 74 -15.43 -8.91 3.15
C THR A 74 -15.15 -7.72 2.26
N ASP A 75 -13.90 -7.44 1.88
CA ASP A 75 -13.65 -6.45 0.82
C ASP A 75 -13.71 -7.17 -0.53
N SER A 76 -14.94 -7.21 -1.07
CA SER A 76 -15.30 -7.86 -2.35
C SER A 76 -14.36 -7.56 -3.53
N ARG A 77 -13.55 -6.49 -3.46
CA ARG A 77 -12.60 -6.13 -4.53
C ARG A 77 -11.28 -6.88 -4.47
N PHE A 78 -10.85 -7.36 -3.30
CA PHE A 78 -9.61 -8.15 -3.16
C PHE A 78 -9.81 -9.59 -3.64
N ASP A 79 -10.96 -10.18 -3.33
CA ASP A 79 -11.34 -11.54 -3.73
C ASP A 79 -11.62 -11.67 -5.23
N GLU A 80 -11.74 -10.58 -5.99
CA GLU A 80 -11.98 -10.65 -7.43
C GLU A 80 -10.72 -10.98 -8.26
N TYR A 81 -9.48 -10.75 -7.76
CA TYR A 81 -8.27 -10.96 -8.60
C TYR A 81 -7.04 -11.63 -7.96
N TYR A 82 -6.98 -11.84 -6.66
CA TYR A 82 -5.82 -12.47 -5.99
C TYR A 82 -6.23 -13.73 -5.21
N SER A 83 -5.25 -14.59 -4.94
CA SER A 83 -5.38 -15.70 -3.99
C SER A 83 -4.41 -15.48 -2.84
N CYS A 84 -4.90 -15.56 -1.61
CA CYS A 84 -4.07 -15.42 -0.42
C CYS A 84 -3.57 -16.80 0.03
N LEU A 85 -2.26 -16.89 0.29
CA LEU A 85 -1.61 -18.10 0.80
C LEU A 85 -0.87 -17.76 2.10
N PRO A 86 -1.18 -18.43 3.22
CA PRO A 86 -0.42 -18.28 4.45
C PRO A 86 1.04 -18.72 4.27
N ILE A 87 1.97 -18.02 4.91
CA ILE A 87 3.40 -18.30 4.82
C ILE A 87 3.75 -19.73 5.28
N SER A 88 3.04 -20.27 6.28
CA SER A 88 3.16 -21.67 6.71
C SER A 88 2.89 -22.69 5.61
N HIS A 89 2.11 -22.32 4.57
CA HIS A 89 1.78 -23.18 3.43
C HIS A 89 2.70 -22.99 2.22
N MET A 90 3.72 -22.12 2.30
CA MET A 90 4.65 -21.86 1.19
C MET A 90 5.42 -23.11 0.75
N ALA A 91 5.97 -23.89 1.67
CA ALA A 91 6.73 -25.08 1.33
C ALA A 91 5.85 -26.19 0.69
N PRO A 92 4.67 -26.53 1.25
CA PRO A 92 3.70 -27.40 0.57
C PRO A 92 3.32 -26.91 -0.83
N PHE A 93 3.12 -25.61 -1.00
CA PHE A 93 2.81 -25.03 -2.30
C PHE A 93 3.95 -25.22 -3.29
N ALA A 94 5.19 -24.86 -2.92
CA ALA A 94 6.36 -25.03 -3.78
C ALA A 94 6.55 -26.50 -4.21
N ASN A 95 6.34 -27.45 -3.31
CA ASN A 95 6.46 -28.87 -3.62
C ASN A 95 5.40 -29.37 -4.62
N ASN A 96 4.19 -28.81 -4.57
CA ASN A 96 3.06 -29.21 -5.41
C ASN A 96 2.93 -28.39 -6.72
N LEU A 97 3.77 -27.40 -6.95
CA LEU A 97 3.83 -26.73 -8.24
C LEU A 97 4.30 -27.70 -9.32
N THR A 98 3.59 -27.77 -10.43
CA THR A 98 3.92 -28.55 -11.63
C THR A 98 4.13 -27.59 -12.80
N ALA A 99 4.68 -28.06 -13.92
CA ALA A 99 4.77 -27.22 -15.12
C ALA A 99 3.40 -26.67 -15.53
N SER A 100 2.34 -27.49 -15.43
CA SER A 100 0.98 -27.08 -15.82
C SER A 100 0.45 -25.93 -14.97
N ASN A 101 0.50 -26.01 -13.63
CA ASN A 101 -0.03 -24.94 -12.79
C ASN A 101 0.93 -23.73 -12.71
N PHE A 102 2.24 -23.95 -12.83
CA PHE A 102 3.22 -22.86 -12.91
C PHE A 102 2.96 -21.98 -14.12
N SER A 103 2.62 -22.58 -15.27
CA SER A 103 2.28 -21.81 -16.47
C SER A 103 1.10 -20.83 -16.30
N LEU A 104 0.28 -21.02 -15.25
CA LEU A 104 -0.84 -20.14 -14.90
C LEU A 104 -0.42 -18.98 -13.98
N VAL A 105 0.74 -19.06 -13.32
CA VAL A 105 1.22 -18.04 -12.38
C VAL A 105 1.71 -16.83 -13.15
N HIS A 106 1.07 -15.67 -12.96
CA HIS A 106 1.51 -14.42 -13.61
C HIS A 106 2.18 -13.47 -12.62
N LYS A 107 1.76 -13.49 -11.36
CA LYS A 107 2.29 -12.62 -10.31
C LYS A 107 2.34 -13.35 -8.98
N LEU A 108 3.47 -13.23 -8.27
CA LEU A 108 3.61 -13.68 -6.89
C LEU A 108 4.16 -12.54 -6.04
N ILE A 109 3.50 -12.26 -4.92
CA ILE A 109 3.86 -11.19 -3.99
C ILE A 109 4.09 -11.79 -2.60
N ILE A 110 5.24 -11.55 -1.99
CA ILE A 110 5.52 -11.89 -0.59
C ILE A 110 5.27 -10.64 0.26
N HIS A 111 4.21 -10.68 1.06
CA HIS A 111 3.84 -9.65 2.05
C HIS A 111 4.16 -10.07 3.50
N SER A 112 4.66 -11.29 3.72
CA SER A 112 5.10 -11.71 5.05
C SER A 112 6.32 -10.92 5.51
N GLN A 113 6.37 -10.56 6.80
CA GLN A 113 7.49 -9.81 7.37
C GLN A 113 8.25 -10.68 8.39
N SER A 114 9.50 -10.99 8.06
CA SER A 114 10.41 -11.66 8.97
C SER A 114 10.88 -10.70 10.08
N ASN A 115 10.06 -10.47 11.09
CA ASN A 115 10.44 -9.59 12.21
C ASN A 115 11.43 -10.29 13.17
N PHE A 116 11.08 -11.48 13.65
CA PHE A 116 11.88 -12.23 14.64
C PHE A 116 12.41 -13.57 14.12
N ILE A 117 11.72 -14.17 13.15
CA ILE A 117 12.13 -15.40 12.47
C ILE A 117 12.31 -15.04 11.00
N VAL A 118 13.51 -15.27 10.47
CA VAL A 118 13.78 -15.03 9.05
C VAL A 118 13.25 -16.19 8.24
N ASN A 119 12.23 -15.93 7.42
CA ASN A 119 11.70 -16.89 6.47
C ASN A 119 12.73 -17.13 5.35
N ASP A 120 12.98 -18.39 5.00
CA ASP A 120 13.82 -18.76 3.87
C ASP A 120 12.96 -19.20 2.67
N TYR A 121 13.03 -18.44 1.57
CA TYR A 121 12.31 -18.71 0.33
C TYR A 121 13.10 -19.54 -0.68
N SER A 122 14.29 -20.04 -0.33
CA SER A 122 15.18 -20.80 -1.22
C SER A 122 14.49 -21.97 -1.92
N LYS A 123 13.64 -22.72 -1.22
CA LYS A 123 12.88 -23.85 -1.79
C LYS A 123 11.95 -23.43 -2.93
N LEU A 124 11.31 -22.26 -2.80
CA LEU A 124 10.46 -21.70 -3.84
C LEU A 124 11.30 -21.31 -5.06
N TYR A 125 12.44 -20.64 -4.84
CA TYR A 125 13.36 -20.24 -5.91
C TYR A 125 13.91 -21.46 -6.67
N VAL A 126 14.35 -22.50 -5.96
CA VAL A 126 14.80 -23.77 -6.56
C VAL A 126 13.68 -24.40 -7.40
N ARG A 127 12.43 -24.37 -6.92
CA ARG A 127 11.32 -24.91 -7.69
C ARG A 127 11.08 -24.12 -8.97
N PHE A 128 11.03 -22.79 -8.90
CA PHE A 128 10.84 -21.93 -10.07
C PHE A 128 11.96 -22.13 -11.09
N PHE A 129 13.20 -22.18 -10.61
CA PHE A 129 14.37 -22.41 -11.44
C PHE A 129 14.28 -23.70 -12.26
N LYS A 130 13.85 -24.81 -11.63
CA LYS A 130 13.63 -26.10 -12.29
C LYS A 130 12.43 -26.08 -13.24
N LEU A 131 11.37 -25.34 -12.91
CA LEU A 131 10.18 -25.24 -13.75
C LEU A 131 10.44 -24.41 -15.01
N TRP A 132 11.33 -23.43 -14.95
CA TRP A 132 11.80 -22.70 -16.13
C TRP A 132 12.64 -23.55 -17.08
N ASP A 133 13.26 -24.65 -16.64
CA ASP A 133 13.85 -25.62 -17.57
C ASP A 133 12.78 -26.31 -18.43
N LEU A 134 11.60 -26.54 -17.84
CA LEU A 134 10.48 -27.19 -18.52
C LEU A 134 9.65 -26.21 -19.35
N ILE A 135 9.60 -24.93 -18.95
CA ILE A 135 8.86 -23.87 -19.64
C ILE A 135 9.73 -22.60 -19.77
N PRO A 136 10.69 -22.58 -20.71
CA PRO A 136 11.71 -21.54 -20.78
C PRO A 136 11.20 -20.14 -21.09
N SER A 137 9.99 -19.99 -21.65
CA SER A 137 9.41 -18.70 -22.04
C SER A 137 8.33 -18.18 -21.10
N HIS A 138 8.15 -18.81 -19.93
CA HIS A 138 7.10 -18.42 -19.00
C HIS A 138 7.54 -17.25 -18.11
N ASN A 139 6.92 -16.10 -18.33
CA ASN A 139 7.29 -14.85 -17.68
C ASN A 139 6.40 -14.55 -16.46
N ILE A 140 7.01 -14.22 -15.33
CA ILE A 140 6.32 -13.89 -14.08
C ILE A 140 6.75 -12.52 -13.54
N THR A 141 5.85 -11.89 -12.79
CA THR A 141 6.20 -10.79 -11.88
C THR A 141 6.40 -11.38 -10.47
N PHE A 142 7.54 -11.14 -9.85
CA PHE A 142 7.88 -11.65 -8.53
C PHE A 142 8.30 -10.51 -7.60
N ILE A 143 7.52 -10.25 -6.56
CA ILE A 143 7.78 -9.16 -5.62
C ILE A 143 7.99 -9.73 -4.22
N ASN A 144 9.10 -9.37 -3.58
CA ASN A 144 9.38 -9.75 -2.20
C ASN A 144 9.47 -8.49 -1.31
N PHE A 145 8.50 -8.32 -0.41
CA PHE A 145 8.52 -7.24 0.60
C PHE A 145 9.15 -7.68 1.92
N ASP A 146 9.57 -8.93 2.07
CA ASP A 146 10.21 -9.43 3.29
C ASP A 146 11.68 -9.00 3.34
N ILE A 147 11.93 -7.86 3.97
CA ILE A 147 13.27 -7.25 4.04
C ILE A 147 14.19 -8.04 4.94
N GLY A 148 13.65 -8.63 6.01
CA GLY A 148 14.39 -9.53 6.86
C GLY A 148 14.98 -10.66 6.02
N ASN A 149 14.18 -11.25 5.13
CA ASN A 149 14.69 -12.23 4.17
C ASN A 149 15.74 -11.64 3.21
N LEU A 150 15.43 -10.53 2.52
CA LEU A 150 16.32 -9.95 1.50
C LEU A 150 17.68 -9.48 2.04
N ARG A 151 17.77 -9.13 3.33
CA ARG A 151 19.05 -8.76 3.97
C ARG A 151 19.91 -9.96 4.34
N HIS A 152 19.30 -11.11 4.64
CA HIS A 152 20.01 -12.31 5.09
C HIS A 152 20.24 -13.33 3.97
N TYR A 153 19.37 -13.31 2.96
CA TYR A 153 19.37 -14.23 1.83
C TYR A 153 19.39 -13.45 0.51
N GLN A 154 19.70 -14.13 -0.59
CA GLN A 154 19.72 -13.53 -1.91
C GLN A 154 18.31 -13.30 -2.47
N SER A 155 18.18 -12.26 -3.30
CA SER A 155 16.96 -12.03 -4.10
C SER A 155 16.78 -13.13 -5.15
N ILE A 156 15.56 -13.25 -5.70
CA ILE A 156 15.34 -14.20 -6.81
C ILE A 156 16.21 -13.88 -8.03
N ASN A 157 16.49 -12.59 -8.27
CA ASN A 157 17.38 -12.15 -9.35
C ASN A 157 18.78 -12.75 -9.17
N GLN A 158 19.35 -12.53 -7.98
CA GLN A 158 20.67 -13.03 -7.64
C GLN A 158 20.71 -14.56 -7.62
N PHE A 159 19.67 -15.21 -7.09
CA PHE A 159 19.55 -16.67 -7.13
C PHE A 159 19.60 -17.20 -8.56
N VAL A 160 18.79 -16.64 -9.47
CA VAL A 160 18.73 -17.08 -10.86
C VAL A 160 20.06 -16.79 -11.56
N PHE A 161 20.63 -15.60 -11.34
CA PHE A 161 21.91 -15.21 -11.94
C PHE A 161 23.05 -16.15 -11.53
N ASN A 162 23.20 -16.40 -10.23
CA ASN A 162 24.27 -17.24 -9.67
C ASN A 162 24.15 -18.72 -10.05
N ASN A 163 22.93 -19.22 -10.30
CA ASN A 163 22.70 -20.62 -10.66
C ASN A 163 22.61 -20.85 -12.18
N SER A 164 22.67 -19.79 -12.99
CA SER A 164 22.62 -19.87 -14.46
C SER A 164 24.00 -19.70 -15.12
N THR A 165 25.08 -19.71 -14.33
CA THR A 165 26.47 -19.63 -14.82
C THR A 165 27.02 -21.02 -15.07
N GLU A 166 27.27 -21.36 -16.34
CA GLU A 166 28.05 -22.55 -16.71
C GLU A 166 29.55 -22.18 -16.69
N TYR A 167 30.33 -22.97 -15.97
CA TYR A 167 31.79 -22.87 -15.98
C TYR A 167 32.32 -23.79 -17.09
N LEU A 168 32.89 -23.20 -18.14
CA LEU A 168 33.59 -23.95 -19.19
C LEU A 168 35.07 -24.06 -18.77
N GLU A 169 35.49 -25.25 -18.35
CA GLU A 169 36.86 -25.52 -17.89
C GLU A 169 37.93 -25.25 -18.96
N ASP A 170 37.59 -25.40 -20.25
CA ASP A 170 38.57 -25.35 -21.35
C ASP A 170 39.01 -23.92 -21.74
N ASP A 171 38.23 -22.88 -21.40
CA ASP A 171 38.53 -21.49 -21.80
C ASP A 171 38.81 -20.55 -20.61
N CYS A 172 38.61 -20.97 -19.35
CA CYS A 172 38.61 -20.06 -18.18
C CYS A 172 37.70 -18.82 -18.36
N VAL A 173 36.67 -18.92 -19.22
CA VAL A 173 35.69 -17.87 -19.46
C VAL A 173 34.32 -18.36 -19.01
N SER A 174 33.78 -17.73 -17.97
CA SER A 174 32.37 -17.88 -17.62
C SER A 174 31.53 -17.23 -18.73
N LYS A 175 30.82 -18.03 -19.52
CA LYS A 175 29.80 -17.50 -20.43
C LYS A 175 28.46 -17.50 -19.70
N PRO A 176 27.85 -16.34 -19.41
CA PRO A 176 26.50 -16.33 -18.88
C PRO A 176 25.55 -16.86 -19.98
N VAL A 177 25.03 -18.08 -19.80
CA VAL A 177 23.98 -18.69 -20.66
C VAL A 177 22.59 -18.09 -20.33
N ASN A 178 22.57 -16.96 -19.63
CA ASN A 178 21.53 -16.59 -18.67
C ASN A 178 20.26 -16.03 -19.31
N LEU A 179 19.44 -16.92 -19.90
CA LEU A 179 18.11 -16.58 -20.43
C LEU A 179 17.01 -16.63 -19.36
N LYS A 180 17.20 -17.35 -18.24
CA LYS A 180 16.15 -17.49 -17.22
C LYS A 180 15.84 -16.20 -16.47
N ILE A 181 16.82 -15.31 -16.29
CA ILE A 181 16.58 -13.98 -15.70
C ILE A 181 15.60 -13.15 -16.55
N ASN A 182 15.50 -13.44 -17.85
CA ASN A 182 14.55 -12.78 -18.78
C ASN A 182 13.10 -13.27 -18.62
N ASN A 183 12.89 -14.31 -17.79
CA ASN A 183 11.56 -14.76 -17.39
C ASN A 183 10.98 -13.92 -16.25
N LEU A 184 11.77 -13.02 -15.66
CA LEU A 184 11.28 -12.04 -14.71
C LEU A 184 10.88 -10.76 -15.44
N LYS A 185 9.64 -10.30 -15.18
CA LYS A 185 9.13 -9.02 -15.67
C LYS A 185 9.57 -7.84 -14.81
N ASN A 186 10.07 -8.11 -13.61
CA ASN A 186 10.54 -7.09 -12.70
C ASN A 186 11.85 -7.55 -12.04
N TRP A 187 12.74 -6.61 -11.79
CA TRP A 187 14.02 -6.86 -11.15
C TRP A 187 14.17 -6.05 -9.88
N THR A 188 14.73 -6.66 -8.83
CA THR A 188 15.13 -5.99 -7.60
C THR A 188 16.65 -6.02 -7.47
N ILE A 189 17.24 -4.82 -7.42
CA ILE A 189 18.67 -4.56 -7.46
C ILE A 189 19.13 -4.03 -6.11
N PHE A 190 20.20 -4.63 -5.56
CA PHE A 190 20.79 -4.21 -4.28
C PHE A 190 22.18 -3.58 -4.42
N ASN A 191 22.78 -3.68 -5.61
CA ASN A 191 24.05 -3.06 -5.96
C ASN A 191 24.02 -2.57 -7.42
N PHE A 192 24.58 -1.39 -7.73
CA PHE A 192 24.70 -0.90 -9.11
C PHE A 192 25.58 -1.80 -9.99
N ASP A 193 26.57 -2.49 -9.43
CA ASP A 193 27.37 -3.43 -10.21
C ASP A 193 26.53 -4.58 -10.76
N GLU A 194 25.54 -5.04 -9.98
CA GLU A 194 24.55 -6.02 -10.43
C GLU A 194 23.78 -5.47 -11.64
N LEU A 195 23.34 -4.21 -11.59
CA LEU A 195 22.61 -3.57 -12.68
C LEU A 195 23.41 -3.53 -13.98
N PHE A 196 24.72 -3.26 -13.92
CA PHE A 196 25.58 -3.20 -15.10
C PHE A 196 25.90 -4.57 -15.72
N GLN A 197 25.79 -5.64 -14.93
CA GLN A 197 26.06 -7.02 -15.38
C GLN A 197 24.83 -7.73 -15.96
N LEU A 198 23.63 -7.17 -15.79
CA LEU A 198 22.39 -7.79 -16.25
C LEU A 198 22.26 -7.75 -17.79
N PRO A 199 21.75 -8.84 -18.40
CA PRO A 199 21.55 -8.90 -19.85
C PRO A 199 20.40 -7.99 -20.28
N TYR A 200 20.25 -7.83 -21.61
CA TYR A 200 19.04 -7.20 -22.15
C TYR A 200 17.84 -8.14 -21.97
N ASN A 201 16.75 -7.61 -21.43
CA ASN A 201 15.49 -8.32 -21.21
C ASN A 201 14.32 -7.56 -21.84
N ARG A 202 13.85 -8.05 -22.98
CA ARG A 202 12.68 -7.49 -23.69
C ARG A 202 11.36 -7.54 -22.90
N ASN A 203 11.28 -8.39 -21.87
CA ASN A 203 10.09 -8.57 -21.05
C ASN A 203 10.13 -7.74 -19.77
N LEU A 204 11.24 -7.03 -19.50
CA LEU A 204 11.38 -6.20 -18.31
C LEU A 204 10.38 -5.03 -18.37
N GLN A 205 9.56 -4.93 -17.34
CA GLN A 205 8.57 -3.87 -17.16
C GLN A 205 8.94 -2.96 -16.00
N GLU A 206 9.45 -3.53 -14.90
CA GLU A 206 9.65 -2.81 -13.64
C GLU A 206 11.06 -3.01 -13.08
N LEU A 207 11.67 -1.94 -12.58
CA LEU A 207 13.00 -1.95 -11.96
C LEU A 207 12.93 -1.35 -10.56
N ASP A 208 13.19 -2.17 -9.56
CA ASP A 208 13.31 -1.79 -8.16
C ASP A 208 14.80 -1.69 -7.79
N ILE A 209 15.24 -0.49 -7.40
CA ILE A 209 16.61 -0.26 -6.91
C ILE A 209 16.53 0.05 -5.42
N PHE A 210 17.23 -0.74 -4.61
CA PHE A 210 17.31 -0.55 -3.18
C PHE A 210 18.72 -0.78 -2.63
N ILE A 211 19.38 0.33 -2.33
CA ILE A 211 20.75 0.35 -1.82
C ILE A 211 20.76 1.05 -0.46
N GLU A 212 21.24 0.37 0.59
CA GLU A 212 21.31 0.92 1.94
C GLU A 212 22.69 1.45 2.32
N ASN A 213 23.74 1.00 1.63
CA ASN A 213 25.11 1.26 2.03
C ASN A 213 25.96 1.75 0.86
N GLU A 214 26.47 2.97 0.98
CA GLU A 214 27.37 3.59 0.01
C GLU A 214 28.78 2.99 0.02
N SER A 215 29.18 2.27 1.08
CA SER A 215 30.54 1.71 1.17
C SER A 215 30.85 0.72 0.05
N LEU A 216 29.83 0.19 -0.63
CA LEU A 216 29.97 -0.64 -1.83
C LEU A 216 30.40 0.15 -3.08
N PHE A 217 30.30 1.48 -3.06
CA PHE A 217 30.69 2.35 -4.18
C PHE A 217 32.09 2.95 -4.02
N ASN A 218 32.61 2.99 -2.78
CA ASN A 218 33.92 3.58 -2.46
C ASN A 218 35.05 2.55 -2.36
N THR A 219 34.79 1.27 -2.62
CA THR A 219 35.88 0.31 -2.85
C THR A 219 36.51 0.63 -4.19
N THR A 220 37.77 1.02 -4.15
CA THR A 220 38.66 1.56 -5.20
C THR A 220 38.86 0.71 -6.46
N LYS A 221 37.98 -0.25 -6.76
CA LYS A 221 37.99 -1.07 -7.99
C LYS A 221 36.88 -0.74 -8.98
N ASP A 222 35.80 -0.08 -8.56
CA ASP A 222 34.61 0.09 -9.40
C ASP A 222 34.28 1.57 -9.59
N THR A 223 35.11 2.28 -10.36
CA THR A 223 34.63 3.51 -11.02
C THR A 223 33.44 3.12 -11.90
N PRO A 224 32.27 3.79 -11.77
CA PRO A 224 31.14 3.54 -12.67
C PRO A 224 31.63 3.62 -14.12
N PRO A 225 31.17 2.73 -15.01
CA PRO A 225 31.70 2.67 -16.36
C PRO A 225 31.56 4.02 -17.05
N ALA A 226 32.62 4.46 -17.73
CA ALA A 226 32.69 5.77 -18.39
C ALA A 226 31.61 5.97 -19.47
N ALA A 227 30.98 4.88 -19.91
CA ALA A 227 29.83 4.87 -20.80
C ALA A 227 28.74 3.94 -20.25
N ILE A 228 27.49 4.21 -20.62
CA ILE A 228 26.35 3.39 -20.21
C ILE A 228 26.39 2.05 -20.95
N PRO A 229 26.37 0.90 -20.24
CA PRO A 229 26.31 -0.40 -20.90
C PRO A 229 25.10 -0.51 -21.84
N ALA A 230 25.31 -0.96 -23.08
CA ALA A 230 24.24 -1.09 -24.08
C ALA A 230 23.05 -1.93 -23.61
N PRO A 231 23.21 -3.06 -22.88
CA PRO A 231 22.08 -3.79 -22.30
C PRO A 231 21.25 -2.95 -21.35
N LEU A 232 21.89 -2.16 -20.49
CA LEU A 232 21.23 -1.26 -19.55
C LEU A 232 20.43 -0.18 -20.30
N MET A 233 21.03 0.47 -21.32
CA MET A 233 20.31 1.46 -22.12
C MET A 233 19.03 0.89 -22.75
N ASN A 234 19.12 -0.31 -23.32
CA ASN A 234 17.97 -0.97 -23.96
C ASN A 234 16.89 -1.33 -22.93
N ASN A 235 17.28 -1.80 -21.75
CA ASN A 235 16.35 -2.10 -20.65
C ASN A 235 15.63 -0.84 -20.16
N LEU A 236 16.36 0.27 -19.96
CA LEU A 236 15.79 1.55 -19.52
C LEU A 236 14.85 2.15 -20.57
N ALA A 237 15.17 2.03 -21.86
CA ALA A 237 14.32 2.53 -22.94
C ALA A 237 12.94 1.87 -23.00
N THR A 238 12.82 0.60 -22.58
CA THR A 238 11.55 -0.15 -22.58
C THR A 238 10.83 -0.15 -21.24
N LEU A 239 11.44 0.40 -20.19
CA LEU A 239 10.97 0.31 -18.82
C LEU A 239 9.62 1.05 -18.64
N GLN A 240 8.69 0.41 -17.95
CA GLN A 240 7.37 0.98 -17.65
C GLN A 240 7.29 1.53 -16.22
N GLY A 241 8.09 0.99 -15.30
CA GLY A 241 8.12 1.43 -13.90
C GLY A 241 9.51 1.46 -13.31
N LEU A 242 9.85 2.57 -12.65
CA LEU A 242 11.10 2.75 -11.91
C LEU A 242 10.83 3.06 -10.44
N TYR A 243 11.45 2.30 -9.54
CA TYR A 243 11.29 2.43 -8.11
C TYR A 243 12.65 2.64 -7.45
N LEU A 244 12.94 3.88 -7.06
CA LEU A 244 14.16 4.27 -6.34
C LEU A 244 13.85 4.28 -4.85
N ASN A 245 14.03 3.12 -4.21
CA ASN A 245 13.38 2.81 -2.93
C ASN A 245 14.12 3.37 -1.70
N SER A 246 15.36 3.84 -1.84
CA SER A 246 16.12 4.51 -0.77
C SER A 246 16.67 5.86 -1.23
N PRO A 247 16.94 6.81 -0.31
CA PRO A 247 17.59 8.08 -0.65
C PRO A 247 18.92 7.89 -1.40
N ILE A 248 19.71 6.89 -0.99
CA ILE A 248 20.98 6.54 -1.62
C ILE A 248 20.75 6.03 -3.05
N SER A 249 19.77 5.16 -3.27
CA SER A 249 19.42 4.67 -4.62
C SER A 249 19.07 5.82 -5.55
N THR A 250 18.26 6.77 -5.08
CA THR A 250 17.91 7.97 -5.86
C THR A 250 19.13 8.82 -6.17
N ALA A 251 19.93 9.15 -5.15
CA ALA A 251 21.12 9.99 -5.32
C ALA A 251 22.12 9.36 -6.29
N MET A 252 22.45 8.08 -6.11
CA MET A 252 23.38 7.35 -6.97
C MET A 252 22.85 7.22 -8.41
N PHE A 253 21.56 6.90 -8.58
CA PHE A 253 20.96 6.80 -9.91
C PHE A 253 21.05 8.13 -10.67
N LEU A 254 20.64 9.24 -10.03
CA LEU A 254 20.71 10.56 -10.65
C LEU A 254 22.16 11.01 -10.90
N ASN A 255 23.06 10.79 -9.93
CA ASN A 255 24.48 11.16 -10.05
C ASN A 255 25.17 10.41 -11.19
N TYR A 256 24.81 9.14 -11.43
CA TYR A 256 25.34 8.36 -12.55
C TYR A 256 25.07 9.06 -13.89
N PHE A 257 23.82 9.45 -14.13
CA PHE A 257 23.43 10.12 -15.39
C PHE A 257 23.82 11.60 -15.45
N ASN A 258 24.09 12.24 -14.31
CA ASN A 258 24.58 13.62 -14.25
C ASN A 258 26.12 13.73 -14.27
N SER A 259 26.84 12.61 -14.36
CA SER A 259 28.31 12.60 -14.27
C SER A 259 29.00 13.23 -15.47
N THR A 260 30.13 13.92 -15.23
CA THR A 260 30.96 14.56 -16.25
C THR A 260 31.64 13.50 -17.13
N GLY A 261 30.93 13.02 -18.15
CA GLY A 261 31.38 11.96 -19.06
C GLY A 261 30.26 11.42 -19.95
N ILE A 262 29.02 11.49 -19.47
CA ILE A 262 27.81 11.15 -20.24
C ILE A 262 27.28 12.44 -20.85
N THR A 263 27.16 12.50 -22.18
CA THR A 263 26.55 13.66 -22.84
C THR A 263 25.04 13.56 -22.78
N GLN A 264 24.32 14.69 -22.88
CA GLN A 264 22.85 14.68 -22.87
C GLN A 264 22.25 13.81 -24.00
N SER A 265 22.96 13.63 -25.11
CA SER A 265 22.58 12.72 -26.20
C SER A 265 22.69 11.24 -25.84
N ASP A 266 23.49 10.89 -24.83
CA ASP A 266 23.71 9.51 -24.40
C ASP A 266 22.70 9.08 -23.32
N ILE A 267 21.99 10.03 -22.71
CA ILE A 267 21.00 9.76 -21.66
C ILE A 267 19.72 9.19 -22.32
N PRO A 268 19.30 7.96 -22.00
CA PRO A 268 18.08 7.41 -22.56
C PRO A 268 16.88 8.09 -21.91
N LEU A 269 16.14 8.88 -22.69
CA LEU A 269 14.82 9.34 -22.25
C LEU A 269 13.89 8.12 -22.12
N MET A 270 13.46 7.82 -20.90
CA MET A 270 12.62 6.66 -20.59
C MET A 270 11.16 6.90 -20.99
N ARG A 271 10.90 6.94 -22.31
CA ARG A 271 9.60 7.34 -22.89
C ARG A 271 8.43 6.41 -22.55
N ASN A 272 8.68 5.16 -22.24
CA ASN A 272 7.62 4.20 -21.90
C ASN A 272 7.25 4.22 -20.42
N MET A 273 7.88 5.10 -19.62
CA MET A 273 7.66 5.15 -18.18
C MET A 273 6.25 5.63 -17.87
N SER A 274 5.51 4.80 -17.14
CA SER A 274 4.18 5.09 -16.63
C SER A 274 4.15 5.20 -15.11
N LYS A 275 5.15 4.62 -14.43
CA LYS A 275 5.21 4.56 -12.97
C LYS A 275 6.56 5.02 -12.46
N LEU A 276 6.55 5.91 -11.48
CA LEU A 276 7.75 6.40 -10.84
C LEU A 276 7.57 6.49 -9.32
N SER A 277 8.48 5.89 -8.57
CA SER A 277 8.61 6.07 -7.13
C SER A 277 9.99 6.58 -6.78
N ILE A 278 10.05 7.70 -6.05
CA ILE A 278 11.30 8.31 -5.63
C ILE A 278 11.31 8.47 -4.12
N THR A 279 12.39 8.00 -3.50
CA THR A 279 12.72 8.29 -2.11
C THR A 279 13.86 9.29 -2.04
N SER A 280 13.68 10.42 -1.35
CA SER A 280 14.73 11.40 -1.10
C SER A 280 14.71 11.85 0.36
N SER A 281 15.91 12.06 0.91
CA SER A 281 16.12 12.52 2.28
C SER A 281 17.24 13.53 2.27
N HIS A 282 16.91 14.83 2.29
CA HIS A 282 17.92 15.87 2.29
C HIS A 282 18.51 16.02 3.70
N THR A 283 19.77 15.58 3.87
CA THR A 283 20.46 15.56 5.17
C THR A 283 21.74 16.39 5.14
N HIS A 284 22.35 16.68 6.29
CA HIS A 284 23.65 17.37 6.34
C HIS A 284 24.82 16.49 5.85
N TRP A 285 24.65 15.17 5.88
CA TRP A 285 25.70 14.20 5.58
C TRP A 285 25.79 13.92 4.09
N TYR A 286 24.68 14.15 3.39
CA TYR A 286 24.49 13.89 1.98
C TYR A 286 23.82 15.10 1.34
N GLU A 287 24.54 15.85 0.50
CA GLU A 287 23.97 16.85 -0.42
C GLU A 287 23.15 16.17 -1.54
N SER A 288 22.26 15.27 -1.16
CA SER A 288 21.34 14.53 -2.04
C SER A 288 20.04 15.31 -2.24
N ARG A 289 20.16 16.62 -2.49
CA ARG A 289 19.01 17.47 -2.78
C ARG A 289 18.38 16.99 -4.08
N LEU A 290 17.15 16.48 -4.00
CA LEU A 290 16.37 16.19 -5.20
C LEU A 290 15.96 17.50 -5.87
N THR A 291 16.34 17.68 -7.13
CA THR A 291 15.89 18.78 -7.99
C THR A 291 15.04 18.21 -9.13
N PHE A 292 14.05 18.98 -9.57
CA PHE A 292 13.22 18.57 -10.69
C PHE A 292 14.03 18.49 -12.00
N GLU A 293 14.99 19.40 -12.19
CA GLU A 293 15.89 19.44 -13.34
C GLU A 293 16.58 18.09 -13.57
N SER A 294 17.26 17.55 -12.56
CA SER A 294 17.96 16.26 -12.66
C SER A 294 17.03 15.10 -12.99
N LEU A 295 15.79 15.14 -12.51
CA LEU A 295 14.79 14.11 -12.80
C LEU A 295 14.25 14.23 -14.23
N SER A 296 13.99 15.46 -14.68
CA SER A 296 13.38 15.76 -15.98
C SER A 296 14.26 15.39 -17.17
N LEU A 297 15.58 15.24 -16.96
CA LEU A 297 16.51 14.72 -17.97
C LEU A 297 16.24 13.23 -18.31
N LEU A 298 15.66 12.49 -17.37
CA LEU A 298 15.49 11.05 -17.45
C LEU A 298 14.04 10.64 -17.72
N VAL A 299 13.10 11.39 -17.15
CA VAL A 299 11.67 11.05 -17.14
C VAL A 299 10.83 12.23 -17.60
N ASP A 300 9.96 11.97 -18.57
CA ASP A 300 8.87 12.88 -18.92
C ASP A 300 7.69 12.69 -17.96
N ILE A 301 7.52 13.62 -17.02
CA ILE A 301 6.47 13.57 -16.00
C ILE A 301 5.05 13.62 -16.60
N ASN A 302 4.89 14.18 -17.80
CA ASN A 302 3.57 14.33 -18.42
C ASN A 302 3.01 12.99 -18.93
N GLN A 303 3.87 11.97 -19.08
CA GLN A 303 3.49 10.61 -19.51
C GLN A 303 3.28 9.64 -18.35
N LEU A 304 3.55 10.07 -17.11
CA LEU A 304 3.37 9.22 -15.94
C LEU A 304 1.87 9.03 -15.63
N ASP A 305 1.48 7.78 -15.41
CA ASP A 305 0.19 7.37 -14.86
C ASP A 305 0.22 7.43 -13.32
N GLN A 306 1.35 7.08 -12.71
CA GLN A 306 1.51 6.96 -11.25
C GLN A 306 2.82 7.56 -10.78
N LEU A 307 2.72 8.43 -9.77
CA LEU A 307 3.85 9.09 -9.14
C LEU A 307 3.78 8.93 -7.62
N GLU A 308 4.86 8.43 -7.04
CA GLU A 308 5.07 8.38 -5.61
C GLU A 308 6.32 9.15 -5.21
N LEU A 309 6.15 10.05 -4.23
CA LEU A 309 7.20 10.90 -3.71
C LEU A 309 7.32 10.68 -2.20
N LYS A 310 8.42 10.05 -1.78
CA LYS A 310 8.82 9.85 -0.39
C LYS A 310 9.93 10.85 -0.06
N LEU A 311 9.57 12.00 0.49
CA LEU A 311 10.49 13.12 0.67
C LEU A 311 10.63 13.49 2.14
N ASN A 312 11.83 13.89 2.56
CA ASN A 312 12.00 14.67 3.79
C ASN A 312 13.19 15.63 3.67
N CYS A 313 13.24 16.61 4.58
CA CYS A 313 14.35 17.54 4.72
C CYS A 313 14.74 17.70 6.19
N LEU A 314 16.03 17.57 6.50
CA LEU A 314 16.59 17.78 7.85
C LEU A 314 17.19 19.18 8.04
N HIS A 315 17.25 20.01 7.00
CA HIS A 315 17.84 21.35 7.07
C HIS A 315 16.81 22.39 7.53
N HIS A 316 17.22 23.26 8.46
CA HIS A 316 16.34 24.29 9.02
C HIS A 316 16.04 25.45 8.06
N ASP A 317 16.98 25.79 7.17
CA ASP A 317 16.87 26.93 6.25
C ASP A 317 16.65 26.50 4.79
N CYS A 318 15.97 25.36 4.59
CA CYS A 318 15.77 24.77 3.28
C CYS A 318 14.27 24.69 2.92
N ASP A 319 13.99 24.87 1.63
CA ASP A 319 12.68 24.83 0.99
C ASP A 319 12.64 23.80 -0.16
N CYS A 320 13.57 22.82 -0.16
CA CYS A 320 13.75 21.92 -1.30
C CYS A 320 12.49 21.14 -1.71
N ILE A 321 11.62 20.79 -0.75
CA ILE A 321 10.36 20.09 -1.05
C ILE A 321 9.42 21.04 -1.80
N LEU A 322 9.29 22.29 -1.31
CA LEU A 322 8.45 23.31 -1.96
C LEU A 322 8.98 23.65 -3.36
N GLN A 323 10.28 23.87 -3.49
CA GLN A 323 10.90 24.16 -4.78
C GLN A 323 10.66 23.03 -5.79
N PHE A 324 10.88 21.77 -5.38
CA PHE A 324 10.62 20.62 -6.24
C PHE A 324 9.17 20.57 -6.74
N PHE A 325 8.20 20.82 -5.86
CA PHE A 325 6.79 20.81 -6.23
C PHE A 325 6.38 22.01 -7.11
N ASN A 326 6.96 23.19 -6.89
CA ASN A 326 6.74 24.35 -7.76
C ASN A 326 7.26 24.07 -9.18
N ASP A 327 8.46 23.51 -9.30
CA ASP A 327 9.06 23.17 -10.59
C ASP A 327 8.26 22.06 -11.29
N LEU A 328 7.84 21.04 -10.54
CA LEU A 328 6.96 19.97 -11.03
C LEU A 328 5.64 20.53 -11.57
N GLN A 329 4.99 21.43 -10.83
CA GLN A 329 3.74 22.06 -11.23
C GLN A 329 3.91 22.87 -12.52
N ASN A 330 5.03 23.59 -12.67
CA ASN A 330 5.34 24.35 -13.87
C ASN A 330 5.65 23.45 -15.09
N ALA A 331 6.12 22.23 -14.87
CA ALA A 331 6.41 21.28 -15.96
C ALA A 331 5.22 20.37 -16.33
N ALA A 332 4.23 20.22 -15.44
CA ALA A 332 3.10 19.30 -15.55
C ALA A 332 1.99 19.79 -16.51
N HIS A 333 2.35 20.36 -17.66
CA HIS A 333 1.39 20.81 -18.66
C HIS A 333 0.81 19.63 -19.45
N GLY A 334 -0.49 19.33 -19.26
CA GLY A 334 -1.16 18.23 -19.95
C GLY A 334 -0.86 16.85 -19.36
N SER A 335 -0.52 16.80 -18.05
CA SER A 335 -0.22 15.56 -17.35
C SER A 335 -1.39 14.57 -17.39
N ILE A 336 -1.08 13.30 -17.69
CA ILE A 336 -2.05 12.19 -17.64
C ILE A 336 -2.08 11.47 -16.28
N LEU A 337 -1.46 12.06 -15.24
CA LEU A 337 -1.28 11.44 -13.93
C LEU A 337 -2.63 11.07 -13.30
N ARG A 338 -2.83 9.77 -13.02
CA ARG A 338 -4.04 9.22 -12.39
C ARG A 338 -3.85 8.92 -10.92
N LYS A 339 -2.61 8.65 -10.47
CA LYS A 339 -2.32 8.37 -9.05
C LYS A 339 -1.13 9.18 -8.54
N LEU A 340 -1.33 9.84 -7.40
CA LEU A 340 -0.30 10.62 -6.72
C LEU A 340 -0.22 10.22 -5.25
N SER A 341 0.99 9.88 -4.80
CA SER A 341 1.29 9.60 -3.39
C SER A 341 2.36 10.56 -2.88
N ILE A 342 2.05 11.29 -1.79
CA ILE A 342 2.98 12.21 -1.13
C ILE A 342 3.21 11.71 0.29
N ILE A 343 4.45 11.35 0.58
CA ILE A 343 4.84 10.68 1.82
C ILE A 343 6.00 11.44 2.48
N ASN A 344 5.85 11.82 3.74
CA ASN A 344 6.96 12.29 4.56
C ASN A 344 7.85 11.11 4.95
N TYR A 345 9.01 10.98 4.32
CA TYR A 345 9.89 9.83 4.49
C TYR A 345 10.39 9.70 5.94
N LYS A 346 10.25 8.50 6.51
CA LYS A 346 10.47 8.17 7.93
C LYS A 346 9.69 9.06 8.91
N SER A 347 8.62 9.69 8.43
CA SER A 347 7.75 10.60 9.19
C SER A 347 8.51 11.70 9.93
N ASN A 348 9.57 12.25 9.32
CA ASN A 348 10.40 13.27 9.92
C ASN A 348 9.56 14.43 10.52
N ASN A 349 9.64 14.59 11.83
CA ASN A 349 8.80 15.52 12.60
C ASN A 349 9.47 16.86 12.88
N LEU A 350 10.63 17.15 12.26
CA LEU A 350 11.24 18.47 12.36
C LEU A 350 10.25 19.53 11.89
N ARG A 351 10.14 20.61 12.66
CA ARG A 351 9.18 21.70 12.40
C ARG A 351 9.31 22.25 10.97
N GLN A 352 10.53 22.46 10.47
CA GLN A 352 10.75 22.96 9.11
C GLN A 352 10.27 21.98 8.03
N ASN A 353 10.50 20.67 8.22
CA ASN A 353 10.03 19.65 7.29
C ASN A 353 8.50 19.67 7.19
N LEU A 354 7.80 19.63 8.34
CA LEU A 354 6.34 19.69 8.40
C LEU A 354 5.79 21.03 7.88
N TYR A 355 6.54 22.14 8.05
CA TYR A 355 6.18 23.45 7.54
C TYR A 355 6.13 23.45 6.01
N GLN A 356 7.12 22.86 5.34
CA GLN A 356 7.12 22.73 3.88
C GLN A 356 5.90 21.97 3.37
N PHE A 357 5.54 20.84 3.99
CA PHE A 357 4.31 20.11 3.62
C PHE A 357 3.04 20.92 3.89
N ASN A 358 2.98 21.66 5.01
CA ASN A 358 1.84 22.52 5.31
C ASN A 358 1.72 23.67 4.29
N CYS A 359 2.83 24.25 3.83
CA CYS A 359 2.87 25.24 2.76
C CYS A 359 2.40 24.65 1.42
N LEU A 360 2.83 23.42 1.09
CA LEU A 360 2.39 22.69 -0.10
C LEU A 360 0.86 22.54 -0.12
N LEU A 361 0.28 22.06 0.98
CA LEU A 361 -1.17 21.92 1.16
C LEU A 361 -1.90 23.27 1.26
N SER A 362 -1.17 24.37 1.45
CA SER A 362 -1.74 25.72 1.50
C SER A 362 -1.76 26.40 0.14
N CYS A 363 -1.08 25.83 -0.86
CA CYS A 363 -1.07 26.36 -2.22
C CYS A 363 -2.31 25.84 -2.97
N PRO A 364 -3.30 26.70 -3.27
CA PRO A 364 -4.54 26.26 -3.92
C PRO A 364 -4.27 25.68 -5.32
N ASP A 365 -3.26 26.20 -6.02
CA ASP A 365 -2.93 25.76 -7.37
C ASP A 365 -2.10 24.47 -7.42
N PHE A 366 -1.60 23.98 -6.28
CA PHE A 366 -0.66 22.85 -6.25
C PHE A 366 -1.13 21.65 -7.08
N LEU A 367 -2.41 21.28 -6.97
CA LEU A 367 -2.98 20.14 -7.69
C LEU A 367 -3.72 20.51 -8.97
N SER A 368 -3.84 21.80 -9.32
CA SER A 368 -4.67 22.25 -10.45
C SER A 368 -4.16 21.79 -11.81
N LYS A 369 -2.91 21.35 -11.91
CA LYS A 369 -2.31 20.80 -13.14
C LYS A 369 -2.52 19.30 -13.35
N PHE A 370 -3.06 18.60 -12.34
CA PHE A 370 -3.30 17.17 -12.38
C PHE A 370 -4.80 16.86 -12.52
N GLU A 371 -5.45 17.42 -13.54
CA GLU A 371 -6.90 17.27 -13.74
C GLU A 371 -7.34 15.81 -13.92
N SER A 372 -6.46 14.96 -14.45
CA SER A 372 -6.68 13.52 -14.66
C SER A 372 -6.58 12.68 -13.38
N LEU A 373 -6.25 13.30 -12.23
CA LEU A 373 -5.96 12.57 -11.00
C LEU A 373 -7.22 11.90 -10.42
N GLU A 374 -7.15 10.58 -10.24
CA GLU A 374 -8.23 9.75 -9.71
C GLU A 374 -7.97 9.28 -8.28
N SER A 375 -6.71 9.20 -7.86
CA SER A 375 -6.32 8.71 -6.54
C SER A 375 -5.25 9.59 -5.91
N LEU A 376 -5.53 10.09 -4.71
CA LEU A 376 -4.60 10.86 -3.90
C LEU A 376 -4.33 10.16 -2.57
N TYR A 377 -3.06 9.91 -2.29
CA TYR A 377 -2.59 9.39 -1.01
C TYR A 377 -1.67 10.42 -0.33
N LEU A 378 -1.98 10.79 0.91
CA LEU A 378 -1.20 11.76 1.70
C LEU A 378 -0.83 11.14 3.04
N ASN A 379 0.47 10.99 3.32
CA ASN A 379 0.97 10.62 4.65
C ASN A 379 2.11 11.55 5.04
N ILE A 380 1.85 12.51 5.91
CA ILE A 380 2.76 13.63 6.17
C ILE A 380 3.31 13.59 7.60
N ASN A 381 2.65 12.92 8.54
CA ASN A 381 3.13 12.78 9.91
C ASN A 381 2.56 11.53 10.60
N ASP A 382 3.24 10.38 10.55
CA ASP A 382 2.80 9.18 11.27
C ASP A 382 3.04 9.19 12.78
N PHE A 383 3.75 10.18 13.34
CA PHE A 383 4.00 10.17 14.78
C PHE A 383 2.71 10.43 15.55
N ILE A 384 2.30 9.43 16.33
CA ILE A 384 1.16 9.49 17.23
C ILE A 384 1.61 10.13 18.52
N ARG A 385 1.25 11.40 18.76
CA ARG A 385 1.02 11.92 20.10
C ARG A 385 -0.11 12.93 20.07
N LEU A 386 -1.32 12.50 20.47
CA LEU A 386 -2.37 13.40 20.91
C LEU A 386 -2.03 13.95 22.31
N ASP A 387 -0.81 14.44 22.52
CA ASP A 387 -0.46 15.14 23.75
C ASP A 387 -0.82 16.62 23.63
N SER A 388 -1.72 17.07 24.50
CA SER A 388 -2.18 18.47 24.55
C SER A 388 -1.09 19.47 24.97
N THR A 389 0.16 19.02 25.13
CA THR A 389 1.27 19.79 25.70
C THR A 389 2.42 20.04 24.72
N SER A 390 2.41 19.44 23.52
CA SER A 390 3.46 19.72 22.54
C SER A 390 3.18 21.03 21.79
N ASN A 391 3.63 22.15 22.37
CA ASN A 391 3.66 23.51 21.76
C ASN A 391 4.52 23.60 20.47
N HIS A 392 4.85 22.47 19.84
CA HIS A 392 5.76 22.36 18.69
C HIS A 392 5.14 21.66 17.48
N ALA A 393 3.89 21.18 17.57
CA ALA A 393 3.21 20.53 16.45
C ALA A 393 2.66 21.56 15.45
N ILE A 394 3.01 21.39 14.17
CA ILE A 394 2.31 22.08 13.06
C ILE A 394 0.99 21.35 12.83
N ASN A 395 -0.12 22.07 13.02
CA ASN A 395 -1.46 21.55 12.78
C ASN A 395 -1.85 21.79 11.31
N PHE A 396 -2.26 20.74 10.61
CA PHE A 396 -2.64 20.83 9.20
C PHE A 396 -4.09 21.31 9.05
N SER A 397 -4.33 22.25 8.14
CA SER A 397 -5.66 22.83 7.95
C SER A 397 -6.54 21.95 7.07
N ILE A 398 -7.64 21.45 7.63
CA ILE A 398 -8.66 20.69 6.89
C ILE A 398 -9.31 21.54 5.79
N GLN A 399 -9.58 22.83 6.06
CA GLN A 399 -10.13 23.72 5.05
C GLN A 399 -9.21 23.86 3.83
N LYS A 400 -7.90 23.97 4.07
CA LYS A 400 -6.93 24.10 2.98
C LYS A 400 -6.86 22.82 2.17
N LEU A 401 -6.84 21.66 2.82
CA LEU A 401 -6.95 20.37 2.14
C LEU A 401 -8.20 20.30 1.26
N ILE A 402 -9.38 20.66 1.78
CA ILE A 402 -10.64 20.65 1.02
C ILE A 402 -10.53 21.55 -0.22
N ASN A 403 -10.01 22.76 -0.06
CA ASN A 403 -9.80 23.69 -1.17
C ASN A 403 -8.77 23.15 -2.19
N THR A 404 -7.74 22.44 -1.75
CA THR A 404 -6.76 21.85 -2.67
C THR A 404 -7.38 20.69 -3.45
N VAL A 405 -8.14 19.81 -2.79
CA VAL A 405 -8.76 18.67 -3.48
C VAL A 405 -9.94 19.06 -4.35
N SER A 406 -10.63 20.17 -4.10
CA SER A 406 -11.74 20.66 -4.95
C SER A 406 -11.30 20.98 -6.39
N HIS A 407 -9.99 21.12 -6.64
CA HIS A 407 -9.43 21.31 -7.99
C HIS A 407 -9.21 19.98 -8.74
N LEU A 408 -9.64 18.84 -8.20
CA LEU A 408 -9.46 17.52 -8.78
C LEU A 408 -10.81 16.92 -9.24
N PRO A 409 -11.32 17.32 -10.42
CA PRO A 409 -12.67 16.93 -10.86
C PRO A 409 -12.83 15.41 -11.08
N ASN A 410 -11.72 14.69 -11.25
CA ASN A 410 -11.68 13.25 -11.46
C ASN A 410 -11.37 12.42 -10.21
N LEU A 411 -11.22 13.04 -9.05
CA LEU A 411 -10.83 12.35 -7.83
C LEU A 411 -11.88 11.30 -7.43
N GLN A 412 -11.45 10.04 -7.37
CA GLN A 412 -12.26 8.88 -6.98
C GLN A 412 -11.88 8.35 -5.61
N ASN A 413 -10.61 8.49 -5.20
CA ASN A 413 -10.08 7.93 -3.96
C ASN A 413 -9.19 8.94 -3.23
N LEU A 414 -9.46 9.16 -1.94
CA LEU A 414 -8.62 9.96 -1.04
C LEU A 414 -8.23 9.15 0.19
N VAL A 415 -6.93 9.03 0.46
CA VAL A 415 -6.39 8.27 1.60
C VAL A 415 -5.45 9.13 2.42
N ILE A 416 -5.76 9.27 3.72
CA ILE A 416 -4.99 10.05 4.70
C ILE A 416 -4.77 9.16 5.94
N PRO A 417 -3.75 8.30 5.98
CA PRO A 417 -3.56 7.33 7.06
C PRO A 417 -3.15 7.96 8.39
N ASP A 418 -2.60 9.17 8.34
CA ASP A 418 -2.15 9.93 9.49
C ASP A 418 -3.23 10.90 10.03
N PHE A 419 -4.47 10.81 9.53
CA PHE A 419 -5.58 11.72 9.87
C PHE A 419 -5.76 11.95 11.38
N PHE A 420 -5.72 10.89 12.19
CA PHE A 420 -5.92 11.00 13.64
C PHE A 420 -4.74 11.66 14.40
N ASN A 421 -3.68 12.10 13.71
CA ASN A 421 -2.60 12.88 14.30
C ASN A 421 -2.91 14.38 14.21
N ASN A 422 -2.07 15.17 13.51
CA ASN A 422 -2.13 16.64 13.50
C ASN A 422 -3.30 17.25 12.71
N TRP A 423 -4.16 16.44 12.06
CA TRP A 423 -5.36 16.93 11.39
C TRP A 423 -6.52 17.09 12.37
N LEU A 424 -6.64 16.17 13.33
CA LEU A 424 -7.76 16.06 14.26
C LEU A 424 -7.95 17.31 15.12
N VAL A 425 -6.85 17.92 15.56
CA VAL A 425 -6.84 19.09 16.45
C VAL A 425 -7.60 20.28 15.86
N ASN A 426 -7.62 20.40 14.52
CA ASN A 426 -8.27 21.52 13.81
C ASN A 426 -9.73 21.26 13.44
N LEU A 427 -10.29 20.07 13.72
CA LEU A 427 -11.70 19.75 13.41
C LEU A 427 -12.70 20.73 14.05
N PRO A 428 -12.59 21.10 15.35
CA PRO A 428 -13.55 22.02 15.96
C PRO A 428 -13.59 23.37 15.26
N ASP A 429 -12.42 23.94 14.99
CA ASP A 429 -12.28 25.25 14.33
C ASP A 429 -12.82 25.21 12.90
N PHE A 430 -12.60 24.10 12.18
CA PHE A 430 -13.15 23.90 10.85
C PHE A 430 -14.70 23.91 10.86
N PHE A 431 -15.33 23.10 11.70
CA PHE A 431 -16.79 23.04 11.76
C PHE A 431 -17.42 24.34 12.30
N HIS A 432 -16.77 24.99 13.26
CA HIS A 432 -17.26 26.28 13.80
C HIS A 432 -17.30 27.36 12.71
N LYS A 433 -16.27 27.45 11.86
CA LYS A 433 -16.24 28.38 10.73
C LYS A 433 -17.33 28.05 9.70
N MET A 434 -17.53 26.78 9.40
CA MET A 434 -18.58 26.33 8.47
C MET A 434 -20.00 26.58 8.97
N ASP A 435 -20.22 26.54 10.29
CA ASP A 435 -21.53 26.77 10.91
C ASP A 435 -21.89 28.26 11.06
N GLY A 436 -21.02 29.20 10.64
CA GLY A 436 -21.28 30.63 10.69
C GLY A 436 -21.55 31.19 12.09
N ARG A 437 -21.13 30.47 13.15
CA ARG A 437 -21.38 30.88 14.54
C ARG A 437 -20.36 31.94 14.96
N ASN A 438 -20.83 32.99 15.61
CA ASN A 438 -19.95 34.00 16.23
C ASN A 438 -19.13 33.38 17.36
N HIS A 439 -17.96 33.96 17.60
CA HIS A 439 -16.84 33.46 18.41
C HIS A 439 -17.12 33.23 19.93
N ASP A 440 -18.38 33.40 20.37
CA ASP A 440 -18.82 33.40 21.77
C ASP A 440 -19.37 32.04 22.26
N SER A 441 -19.39 31.00 21.42
CA SER A 441 -19.76 29.65 21.86
C SER A 441 -18.54 28.87 22.36
N VAL A 442 -18.69 28.17 23.50
CA VAL A 442 -17.67 27.35 24.16
C VAL A 442 -16.82 26.60 23.13
N ARG A 443 -15.52 26.92 23.04
CA ARG A 443 -14.56 26.21 22.17
C ARG A 443 -14.61 24.72 22.50
N ARG A 444 -15.17 23.93 21.59
CA ARG A 444 -15.26 22.47 21.74
C ARG A 444 -13.88 21.88 21.56
N SER A 445 -13.54 20.88 22.37
CA SER A 445 -12.31 20.12 22.15
C SER A 445 -12.47 19.25 20.89
N TYR A 446 -11.34 18.87 20.27
CA TYR A 446 -11.35 17.86 19.20
C TYR A 446 -11.95 16.54 19.69
N PHE A 447 -11.75 16.23 20.98
CA PHE A 447 -12.27 15.04 21.64
C PHE A 447 -13.81 15.07 21.68
N ASP A 448 -14.40 16.20 22.05
CA ASP A 448 -15.85 16.38 22.03
C ASP A 448 -16.43 16.30 20.62
N THR A 449 -15.70 16.85 19.64
CA THR A 449 -16.10 16.83 18.23
C THR A 449 -16.06 15.41 17.66
N LEU A 450 -15.06 14.62 18.01
CA LEU A 450 -14.87 13.26 17.51
C LEU A 450 -15.77 12.22 18.21
N LEU A 451 -16.09 12.41 19.49
CA LEU A 451 -16.66 11.34 20.32
C LEU A 451 -18.05 11.64 20.90
N ASN A 452 -18.41 12.91 21.12
CA ASN A 452 -19.53 13.29 22.02
C ASN A 452 -20.71 14.02 21.35
N GLN A 453 -20.73 14.21 20.03
CA GLN A 453 -21.78 14.91 19.27
C GLN A 453 -23.05 14.08 19.04
N CYS A 454 -22.93 12.77 18.79
CA CYS A 454 -24.08 11.93 18.44
C CYS A 454 -24.74 11.29 19.67
N GLU A 455 -26.05 11.45 19.79
CA GLU A 455 -26.85 10.96 20.93
C GLU A 455 -27.62 9.65 20.66
N CYS A 456 -27.42 9.01 19.50
CA CYS A 456 -28.08 7.74 19.20
C CYS A 456 -27.68 6.62 20.19
N SER A 457 -28.56 5.62 20.33
CA SER A 457 -28.38 4.52 21.30
C SER A 457 -27.07 3.77 21.13
N SER A 458 -26.67 3.46 19.89
CA SER A 458 -25.40 2.78 19.62
C SER A 458 -24.19 3.62 20.04
N CYS A 459 -24.20 4.94 19.76
CA CYS A 459 -23.11 5.82 20.18
C CYS A 459 -23.04 5.96 21.70
N CYS A 460 -24.18 6.03 22.40
CA CYS A 460 -24.22 6.04 23.86
C CYS A 460 -23.62 4.75 24.45
N GLN A 461 -23.95 3.59 23.87
CA GLN A 461 -23.38 2.29 24.28
C GLN A 461 -21.87 2.22 24.05
N THR A 462 -21.40 2.61 22.86
CA THR A 462 -19.95 2.63 22.56
C THR A 462 -19.20 3.59 23.47
N ARG A 463 -19.76 4.76 23.80
CA ARG A 463 -19.15 5.71 24.76
C ARG A 463 -19.03 5.12 26.16
N PHE A 464 -20.03 4.39 26.62
CA PHE A 464 -19.98 3.67 27.89
C PHE A 464 -18.90 2.58 27.90
N LEU A 465 -18.83 1.77 26.83
CA LEU A 465 -17.80 0.76 26.64
C LEU A 465 -16.39 1.39 26.65
N PHE A 466 -16.21 2.50 25.92
CA PHE A 466 -14.95 3.24 25.87
C PHE A 466 -14.48 3.66 27.27
N ASN A 467 -15.34 4.33 28.05
CA ASN A 467 -14.98 4.80 29.39
C ASN A 467 -14.61 3.64 30.32
N SER A 468 -15.32 2.51 30.20
CA SER A 468 -15.08 1.30 30.99
C SER A 468 -13.75 0.64 30.63
N LEU A 469 -13.46 0.46 29.35
CA LEU A 469 -12.19 -0.11 28.87
C LEU A 469 -11.00 0.79 29.16
N SER A 470 -11.15 2.10 28.96
CA SER A 470 -10.12 3.10 29.29
C SER A 470 -9.74 3.05 30.78
N SER A 471 -10.73 2.95 31.66
CA SER A 471 -10.52 2.87 33.11
C SER A 471 -9.88 1.53 33.49
N TYR A 472 -10.33 0.43 32.90
CA TYR A 472 -9.74 -0.89 33.09
C TYR A 472 -8.26 -0.93 32.63
N ASP A 473 -7.97 -0.38 31.45
CA ASP A 473 -6.62 -0.34 30.89
C ASP A 473 -5.69 0.53 31.74
N SER A 474 -6.17 1.68 32.23
CA SER A 474 -5.45 2.52 33.18
C SER A 474 -5.10 1.76 34.46
N ASN A 475 -6.01 0.94 34.99
CA ASN A 475 -5.75 0.10 36.15
C ASN A 475 -4.77 -1.05 35.86
N ASN A 476 -4.71 -1.52 34.61
CA ASN A 476 -3.75 -2.52 34.14
C ASN A 476 -2.46 -1.90 33.58
N ASN A 477 -2.12 -0.66 33.96
CA ASN A 477 -0.91 0.04 33.52
C ASN A 477 -0.75 0.12 31.98
N TYR A 478 -1.85 0.23 31.23
CA TYR A 478 -1.88 0.35 29.78
C TYR A 478 -1.23 -0.83 29.04
N LYS A 479 -1.36 -2.05 29.57
CA LYS A 479 -0.92 -3.28 28.88
C LYS A 479 -1.82 -3.67 27.70
N HIS A 480 -3.02 -3.10 27.60
CA HIS A 480 -3.99 -3.35 26.53
C HIS A 480 -4.47 -4.81 26.44
N GLU A 481 -4.60 -5.49 27.59
CA GLU A 481 -5.05 -6.88 27.70
C GLU A 481 -6.50 -6.96 28.18
N PHE A 482 -7.45 -7.09 27.25
CA PHE A 482 -8.89 -7.03 27.54
C PHE A 482 -9.57 -8.40 27.67
N LYS A 483 -8.83 -9.52 27.60
CA LYS A 483 -9.43 -10.88 27.62
C LYS A 483 -10.22 -11.19 28.89
N SER A 484 -9.83 -10.61 30.02
CA SER A 484 -10.50 -10.74 31.32
C SER A 484 -11.50 -9.63 31.62
N PHE A 485 -11.72 -8.69 30.69
CA PHE A 485 -12.69 -7.62 30.86
C PHE A 485 -14.12 -8.18 30.73
N SER A 486 -14.96 -7.85 31.71
CA SER A 486 -16.40 -8.14 31.65
C SER A 486 -17.19 -6.92 32.12
N ILE A 487 -18.27 -6.61 31.40
CA ILE A 487 -19.21 -5.58 31.82
C ILE A 487 -20.23 -6.25 32.73
N ASN A 488 -20.40 -5.72 33.95
CA ASN A 488 -21.45 -6.18 34.85
C ASN A 488 -22.82 -6.02 34.17
N ALA A 489 -23.54 -7.13 33.98
CA ALA A 489 -24.83 -7.17 33.29
C ALA A 489 -25.90 -6.25 33.90
N SER A 490 -25.78 -5.92 35.20
CA SER A 490 -26.66 -4.97 35.90
C SER A 490 -26.58 -3.53 35.37
N THR A 491 -25.52 -3.17 34.65
CA THR A 491 -25.28 -1.82 34.12
C THR A 491 -25.85 -1.64 32.71
N GLN A 492 -26.00 -2.72 31.94
CA GLN A 492 -26.49 -2.70 30.55
C GLN A 492 -28.01 -2.43 30.45
N GLY A 493 -28.78 -2.70 31.51
CA GLY A 493 -30.23 -2.47 31.57
C GLY A 493 -30.64 -1.12 32.17
N SER A 494 -29.70 -0.24 32.52
CA SER A 494 -30.01 1.04 33.18
C SER A 494 -30.38 2.12 32.15
N SER A 495 -31.47 2.85 32.42
CA SER A 495 -31.89 4.06 31.70
C SER A 495 -30.88 5.23 31.76
N ASN A 496 -29.73 5.03 32.41
CA ASN A 496 -28.65 6.00 32.61
C ASN A 496 -27.54 5.97 31.54
N LEU A 497 -27.66 5.12 30.50
CA LEU A 497 -26.74 5.15 29.36
C LEU A 497 -26.90 6.43 28.50
N SER A 498 -28.07 7.05 28.56
CA SER A 498 -28.38 8.31 27.89
C SER A 498 -27.59 9.46 28.53
N GLY A 499 -26.49 9.88 27.89
CA GLY A 499 -25.69 11.04 28.31
C GLY A 499 -24.25 10.76 28.74
N SER A 500 -23.76 9.52 28.66
CA SER A 500 -22.35 9.19 28.99
C SER A 500 -21.37 9.89 28.04
N LYS A 501 -20.82 11.05 28.41
CA LYS A 501 -19.77 11.73 27.64
C LYS A 501 -18.39 11.13 27.97
N ILE A 502 -17.50 11.12 26.99
CA ILE A 502 -16.11 10.75 27.19
C ILE A 502 -15.31 12.04 27.47
N GLY A 503 -14.75 12.16 28.67
CA GLY A 503 -13.93 13.30 29.06
C GLY A 503 -12.49 13.22 28.54
N THR A 504 -11.77 14.34 28.48
CA THR A 504 -10.38 14.46 28.02
C THR A 504 -9.34 14.13 29.10
N ASN A 505 -9.58 13.10 29.92
CA ASN A 505 -8.63 12.69 30.96
C ASN A 505 -7.50 11.80 30.37
N LYS A 506 -6.43 11.61 31.15
CA LYS A 506 -5.23 10.86 30.70
C LYS A 506 -5.55 9.43 30.26
N SER A 507 -6.42 8.72 30.98
CA SER A 507 -6.81 7.35 30.63
C SER A 507 -7.52 7.31 29.28
N ASN A 508 -8.46 8.23 29.05
CA ASN A 508 -9.22 8.31 27.80
C ASN A 508 -8.35 8.70 26.61
N ILE A 509 -7.38 9.60 26.80
CA ILE A 509 -6.41 9.96 25.75
C ILE A 509 -5.52 8.76 25.40
N ASN A 510 -5.00 8.05 26.41
CA ASN A 510 -4.18 6.86 26.18
C ASN A 510 -4.95 5.74 25.48
N PHE A 511 -6.22 5.52 25.87
CA PHE A 511 -7.06 4.54 25.21
C PHE A 511 -7.42 4.95 23.78
N LEU A 512 -7.67 6.24 23.50
CA LEU A 512 -7.84 6.73 22.14
C LEU A 512 -6.57 6.50 21.29
N ASN A 513 -5.38 6.78 21.84
CA ASN A 513 -4.11 6.50 21.16
C ASN A 513 -3.92 4.99 20.86
N TYR A 514 -4.38 4.11 21.76
CA TYR A 514 -4.43 2.66 21.52
C TYR A 514 -5.35 2.32 20.34
N LEU A 515 -6.57 2.86 20.31
CA LEU A 515 -7.49 2.66 19.19
C LEU A 515 -6.93 3.18 17.87
N ILE A 516 -6.28 4.35 17.88
CA ILE A 516 -5.60 4.91 16.69
C ILE A 516 -4.46 4.00 16.24
N SER A 517 -3.67 3.45 17.16
CA SER A 517 -2.63 2.46 16.83
C SER A 517 -3.24 1.22 16.16
N LYS A 518 -4.38 0.73 16.66
CA LYS A 518 -5.14 -0.37 16.04
C LYS A 518 -5.70 -0.01 14.66
N LEU A 519 -6.22 1.20 14.48
CA LEU A 519 -6.67 1.69 13.17
C LEU A 519 -5.52 1.75 12.16
N LYS A 520 -4.34 2.22 12.59
CA LYS A 520 -3.13 2.24 11.75
C LYS A 520 -2.63 0.84 11.40
N GLN A 521 -2.86 -0.16 12.24
CA GLN A 521 -2.59 -1.57 11.89
C GLN A 521 -3.46 -2.06 10.73
N GLN A 522 -4.59 -1.42 10.43
CA GLN A 522 -5.37 -1.77 9.23
C GLN A 522 -4.64 -1.45 7.92
N PHE A 523 -3.67 -0.52 7.99
CA PHE A 523 -2.71 -0.24 6.93
C PHE A 523 -1.42 -1.05 7.06
N LYS A 524 -1.38 -2.15 7.83
CA LYS A 524 -0.14 -2.91 8.11
C LYS A 524 0.73 -3.11 6.86
N TYR A 525 0.20 -3.68 5.78
CA TYR A 525 0.95 -3.91 4.54
C TYR A 525 1.30 -2.64 3.76
N LEU A 526 0.58 -1.55 4.02
CA LEU A 526 0.87 -0.26 3.45
C LEU A 526 1.99 0.42 4.24
N ASN A 527 1.81 0.62 5.55
CA ASN A 527 2.71 1.30 6.48
C ASN A 527 4.02 0.56 6.73
N GLN A 528 4.01 -0.78 6.80
CA GLN A 528 5.24 -1.55 6.96
C GLN A 528 6.18 -1.36 5.77
N ASN A 529 5.64 -1.15 4.56
CA ASN A 529 6.42 -0.98 3.33
C ASN A 529 6.63 0.50 2.93
N LEU A 530 6.07 1.47 3.66
CA LEU A 530 6.27 2.90 3.36
C LEU A 530 7.73 3.34 3.58
N PHE A 531 8.40 2.72 4.54
CA PHE A 531 9.70 3.16 5.05
C PHE A 531 10.82 2.15 4.81
N SER A 532 10.50 1.05 4.14
CA SER A 532 11.40 -0.07 3.95
C SER A 532 11.04 -0.74 2.61
N ILE A 533 12.01 -0.86 1.71
CA ILE A 533 12.02 -1.44 0.34
C ILE A 533 10.67 -1.72 -0.34
N ASN A 534 10.47 -1.12 -1.50
CA ASN A 534 9.46 -1.45 -2.51
C ASN A 534 8.03 -1.09 -2.13
N SER A 535 7.54 -0.04 -2.79
CA SER A 535 6.35 -0.06 -3.65
C SER A 535 5.75 1.34 -3.67
N ILE A 536 5.48 1.81 -4.89
CA ILE A 536 4.34 2.70 -5.13
C ILE A 536 3.18 2.10 -4.35
N ILE A 537 2.50 2.91 -3.55
CA ILE A 537 1.21 2.54 -2.96
C ILE A 537 0.25 2.24 -4.10
N ASN A 538 0.26 1.00 -4.57
CA ASN A 538 -0.81 0.46 -5.36
C ASN A 538 -1.79 -0.14 -4.38
N SER A 539 -2.83 0.62 -4.06
CA SER A 539 -3.97 0.18 -3.24
C SER A 539 -4.56 -1.15 -3.70
N ASN A 540 -4.39 -1.52 -4.98
CA ASN A 540 -4.86 -2.80 -5.54
C ASN A 540 -3.99 -4.01 -5.15
N ASP A 541 -2.72 -3.80 -4.76
CA ASP A 541 -1.77 -4.87 -4.40
C ASP A 541 -1.54 -4.98 -2.88
N LYS A 542 -2.27 -4.20 -2.06
CA LYS A 542 -2.10 -4.11 -0.59
C LYS A 542 -3.44 -4.31 0.13
N PRO A 543 -3.71 -5.47 0.73
CA PRO A 543 -4.99 -5.73 1.41
C PRO A 543 -5.21 -4.78 2.58
N PHE A 544 -6.40 -4.17 2.65
CA PHE A 544 -6.85 -3.45 3.84
C PHE A 544 -7.29 -4.48 4.88
N LEU A 545 -6.68 -4.45 6.06
CA LEU A 545 -7.05 -5.37 7.13
C LEU A 545 -8.22 -4.79 7.90
N ASN A 546 -9.40 -5.39 7.79
CA ASN A 546 -10.51 -5.02 8.66
C ASN A 546 -10.31 -5.64 10.04
N ASN A 547 -10.41 -4.83 11.10
CA ASN A 547 -10.39 -5.31 12.47
C ASN A 547 -11.78 -5.20 13.09
N ASP A 548 -12.40 -6.35 13.34
CA ASP A 548 -13.75 -6.46 13.91
C ASP A 548 -13.88 -5.72 15.26
N ASP A 549 -12.79 -5.65 16.05
CA ASP A 549 -12.76 -4.94 17.34
C ASP A 549 -12.97 -3.41 17.20
N LEU A 550 -12.81 -2.86 15.99
CA LEU A 550 -12.91 -1.43 15.71
C LEU A 550 -14.27 -1.01 15.16
N VAL A 551 -15.17 -1.94 14.83
CA VAL A 551 -16.44 -1.65 14.15
C VAL A 551 -17.28 -0.63 14.91
N ASP A 552 -17.46 -0.82 16.22
CA ASP A 552 -18.26 0.11 17.04
C ASP A 552 -17.62 1.48 17.17
N TYR A 553 -16.29 1.55 17.27
CA TYR A 553 -15.55 2.82 17.34
C TYR A 553 -15.56 3.55 15.99
N ASN A 554 -15.45 2.84 14.87
CA ASN A 554 -15.61 3.41 13.53
C ASN A 554 -16.98 4.04 13.38
N ARG A 555 -18.05 3.33 13.78
CA ARG A 555 -19.42 3.87 13.79
C ARG A 555 -19.51 5.12 14.66
N LEU A 556 -18.87 5.11 15.84
CA LEU A 556 -18.81 6.29 16.72
C LEU A 556 -18.16 7.49 16.02
N PHE A 557 -16.98 7.34 15.42
CA PHE A 557 -16.29 8.44 14.72
C PHE A 557 -17.10 8.99 13.54
N LEU A 558 -17.71 8.09 12.76
CA LEU A 558 -18.56 8.42 11.61
C LEU A 558 -19.77 9.27 12.00
N HIS A 559 -20.55 8.82 12.97
CA HIS A 559 -21.76 9.52 13.43
C HIS A 559 -21.47 10.87 14.08
N ASN A 560 -20.31 11.03 14.71
CA ASN A 560 -19.98 12.26 15.43
C ASN A 560 -19.51 13.39 14.51
N CYS A 561 -18.62 13.10 13.56
CA CYS A 561 -18.08 14.15 12.70
C CYS A 561 -17.61 13.69 11.31
N LEU A 562 -17.14 12.45 11.15
CA LEU A 562 -16.49 12.05 9.90
C LEU A 562 -17.48 11.95 8.73
N TYR A 563 -18.74 11.56 8.94
CA TYR A 563 -19.73 11.63 7.85
C TYR A 563 -19.91 13.04 7.33
N ARG A 564 -20.08 14.01 8.24
CA ARG A 564 -20.19 15.43 7.85
C ARG A 564 -18.97 15.93 7.10
N LEU A 565 -17.76 15.56 7.55
CA LEU A 565 -16.52 15.93 6.87
C LEU A 565 -16.43 15.33 5.47
N VAL A 566 -16.69 14.02 5.35
CA VAL A 566 -16.62 13.28 4.09
C VAL A 566 -17.68 13.76 3.10
N ASP A 567 -18.88 14.11 3.57
CA ASP A 567 -19.92 14.73 2.74
C ASP A 567 -19.48 16.07 2.17
N ILE A 568 -18.76 16.89 2.94
CA ILE A 568 -18.20 18.17 2.43
C ILE A 568 -17.18 17.88 1.33
N ILE A 569 -16.26 16.93 1.54
CA ILE A 569 -15.27 16.55 0.52
C ILE A 569 -15.96 16.04 -0.75
N LYS A 570 -17.01 15.21 -0.61
CA LYS A 570 -17.78 14.62 -1.71
C LYS A 570 -18.55 15.68 -2.51
N ARG A 571 -19.07 16.72 -1.87
CA ARG A 571 -19.76 17.83 -2.56
C ARG A 571 -18.80 18.56 -3.51
N GLU A 572 -17.57 18.79 -3.08
CA GLU A 572 -16.53 19.40 -3.90
C GLU A 572 -15.95 18.41 -4.94
N ASN A 573 -16.12 17.09 -4.74
CA ASN A 573 -15.58 16.03 -5.60
C ASN A 573 -16.65 15.00 -5.98
N PRO A 574 -17.51 15.28 -6.97
CA PRO A 574 -18.67 14.43 -7.27
C PRO A 574 -18.33 13.00 -7.68
N LYS A 575 -17.14 12.73 -8.25
CA LYS A 575 -16.71 11.39 -8.67
C LYS A 575 -16.10 10.54 -7.55
N LEU A 576 -16.01 11.07 -6.33
CA LEU A 576 -15.39 10.39 -5.20
C LEU A 576 -16.14 9.11 -4.83
N THR A 577 -15.48 7.96 -4.92
CA THR A 577 -16.05 6.63 -4.61
C THR A 577 -15.65 6.13 -3.22
N ALA A 578 -14.50 6.56 -2.70
CA ALA A 578 -14.04 6.19 -1.37
C ALA A 578 -13.14 7.25 -0.72
N VAL A 579 -13.24 7.38 0.60
CA VAL A 579 -12.34 8.16 1.45
C VAL A 579 -11.90 7.32 2.63
N ASN A 580 -10.59 7.24 2.89
CA ASN A 580 -10.05 6.58 4.08
C ASN A 580 -9.34 7.61 4.97
N LEU A 581 -9.93 7.87 6.13
CA LEU A 581 -9.41 8.78 7.14
C LEU A 581 -8.83 7.97 8.30
N GLY A 582 -7.52 7.78 8.29
CA GLY A 582 -6.79 7.16 9.39
C GLY A 582 -7.21 5.73 9.71
N GLY A 583 -7.75 4.98 8.75
CA GLY A 583 -8.20 3.60 8.90
C GLY A 583 -9.72 3.48 8.96
N VAL A 584 -10.45 4.60 8.90
CA VAL A 584 -11.90 4.61 8.75
C VAL A 584 -12.25 4.81 7.28
N LEU A 585 -12.64 3.73 6.60
CA LEU A 585 -13.06 3.74 5.20
C LEU A 585 -14.55 4.13 5.08
N VAL A 586 -14.84 5.13 4.25
CA VAL A 586 -16.18 5.53 3.84
C VAL A 586 -16.29 5.35 2.34
N GLU A 587 -17.24 4.53 1.89
CA GLU A 587 -17.50 4.28 0.48
C GLU A 587 -18.83 4.90 0.05
N PHE A 588 -18.95 5.21 -1.23
CA PHE A 588 -20.19 5.70 -1.82
C PHE A 588 -20.72 4.68 -2.83
N ASP A 589 -22.04 4.49 -2.85
CA ASP A 589 -22.69 3.66 -3.86
C ASP A 589 -22.89 4.42 -5.19
N GLY A 590 -23.41 3.72 -6.20
CA GLY A 590 -23.71 4.32 -7.52
C GLY A 590 -24.79 5.42 -7.48
N ALA A 591 -25.52 5.55 -6.37
CA ALA A 591 -26.48 6.63 -6.11
C ALA A 591 -25.86 7.79 -5.30
N ASN A 592 -24.53 7.77 -5.11
CA ASN A 592 -23.77 8.73 -4.29
C ASN A 592 -24.17 8.76 -2.81
N GLN A 593 -24.80 7.70 -2.30
CA GLN A 593 -25.09 7.55 -0.87
C GLN A 593 -23.94 6.82 -0.18
N ILE A 594 -23.73 7.12 1.10
CA ILE A 594 -22.73 6.41 1.90
C ILE A 594 -23.13 4.95 2.00
N ARG A 595 -22.27 4.06 1.49
CA ARG A 595 -22.39 2.62 1.69
C ARG A 595 -22.13 2.33 3.16
N ALA A 596 -23.14 1.85 3.88
CA ALA A 596 -22.96 1.46 5.28
C ALA A 596 -21.88 0.35 5.34
N PRO A 597 -20.70 0.56 5.95
CA PRO A 597 -19.60 -0.38 5.81
C PRO A 597 -19.80 -1.69 6.60
N TYR A 598 -20.91 -1.83 7.34
CA TYR A 598 -21.05 -2.84 8.40
C TYR A 598 -22.43 -3.52 8.49
N HIS A 599 -23.29 -3.38 7.47
CA HIS A 599 -24.57 -4.09 7.39
C HIS A 599 -24.52 -5.23 6.37
N ARG A 600 -23.72 -6.27 6.64
CA ARG A 600 -23.92 -7.62 6.09
C ARG A 600 -23.69 -8.67 7.17
N SER A 601 -24.62 -8.73 8.12
CA SER A 601 -25.08 -9.94 8.79
C SER A 601 -26.34 -9.58 9.59
N LEU A 602 -27.26 -10.54 9.77
CA LEU A 602 -28.65 -10.42 10.25
C LEU A 602 -29.74 -10.37 9.16
N THR A 603 -29.59 -11.14 8.08
CA THR A 603 -30.74 -11.74 7.37
C THR A 603 -30.29 -13.00 6.62
N ALA A 604 -29.94 -14.03 7.38
CA ALA A 604 -29.91 -15.42 6.91
C ALA A 604 -29.99 -16.32 8.14
N ALA A 605 -31.20 -16.48 8.67
CA ALA A 605 -31.63 -17.61 9.48
C ALA A 605 -32.87 -18.17 8.80
#